data_AF-A0A8J5H7R7-F1
#
_entry.id   AF-A0A8J5H7R7-F1
#
_cell.length_a   1.000
_cell.length_b   1.000
_cell.length_c   1.000
_cell.angle_alpha   90.00
_cell.angle_beta   90.00
_cell.angle_gamma   90.00
#
_symmetry.space_group_name_H-M   'P 1'
#
loop_
_entity.id
_entity.type
_entity.pdbx_description
1 polymer ?
#
loop_
_entity_poly.entity_id
_entity_poly.type
_entity_poly.pdbx_seq_one_letter_code
_entity_poly.pdbx_strand_id
1 'polypeptide(L)'
;MLSGAENLLAILIVLACASPYPSHAAAAPSRSSSIVLSACARARYPSLCVRTFILTTPSSDVDFARATTASALSSARHSAAFLRQGPLPASAAFRDCAGLLLHSVDQLDRVSRQLAGDKAAQRRLGDAQTWVSAAMTDQDMCLQELGAEEGAGSASKELSARVTTAWQLASNALYFITQLSDSRGRGRNN
;
A
#
# COMPACT_ATOMS: atom_id res chain seq x y z
N MET A 1 -67.12 -2.43 27.58
CA MET A 1 -65.91 -3.27 27.42
C MET A 1 -65.33 -3.03 26.02
N LEU A 2 -64.65 -1.91 25.80
CA LEU A 2 -64.00 -1.55 24.53
C LEU A 2 -62.54 -1.16 24.82
N SER A 3 -61.75 -2.12 25.33
CA SER A 3 -60.31 -1.95 25.56
C SER A 3 -59.59 -3.23 25.14
N GLY A 4 -59.69 -3.56 23.85
CA GLY A 4 -59.13 -4.79 23.29
C GLY A 4 -58.76 -4.70 21.81
N ALA A 5 -59.40 -3.80 21.06
CA ALA A 5 -59.10 -3.59 19.64
C ALA A 5 -57.82 -2.77 19.40
N GLU A 6 -57.53 -1.79 20.27
CA GLU A 6 -56.36 -0.89 20.16
C GLU A 6 -55.02 -1.65 20.30
N ASN A 7 -54.97 -2.68 21.16
CA ASN A 7 -53.77 -3.50 21.35
C ASN A 7 -53.52 -4.48 20.19
N LEU A 8 -54.57 -4.91 19.48
CA LEU A 8 -54.40 -5.84 18.35
C LEU A 8 -53.76 -5.15 17.14
N LEU A 9 -54.10 -3.88 16.91
CA LEU A 9 -53.56 -3.09 15.81
C LEU A 9 -52.05 -2.82 16.01
N ALA A 10 -51.64 -2.55 17.24
CA ALA A 10 -50.24 -2.33 17.59
C ALA A 10 -49.37 -3.60 17.42
N ILE A 11 -49.92 -4.79 17.74
CA ILE A 11 -49.21 -6.07 17.58
C ILE A 11 -48.99 -6.40 16.09
N LEU A 12 -49.97 -6.12 15.22
CA LEU A 12 -49.86 -6.37 13.78
C LEU A 12 -48.80 -5.50 13.09
N ILE A 13 -48.59 -4.27 13.55
CA ILE A 13 -47.57 -3.35 13.01
C ILE A 13 -46.15 -3.80 13.40
N VAL A 14 -45.95 -4.35 14.60
CA VAL A 14 -44.64 -4.87 15.03
C VAL A 14 -44.24 -6.13 14.25
N LEU A 15 -45.20 -7.01 13.92
CA LEU A 15 -44.92 -8.19 13.09
C LEU A 15 -44.63 -7.85 11.60
N ALA A 16 -45.10 -6.71 11.09
CA ALA A 16 -44.81 -6.28 9.72
C ALA A 16 -43.37 -5.72 9.55
N CYS A 17 -42.73 -5.25 10.62
CA CYS A 17 -41.33 -4.79 10.62
C CYS A 17 -40.31 -5.91 10.85
N ALA A 18 -40.75 -7.11 11.24
CA ALA A 18 -39.91 -8.31 11.24
C ALA A 18 -39.80 -8.90 9.82
N SER A 19 -39.53 -8.04 8.83
CA SER A 19 -39.07 -8.51 7.54
C SER A 19 -37.67 -9.08 7.76
N PRO A 20 -37.39 -10.33 7.39
CA PRO A 20 -36.02 -10.82 7.38
C PRO A 20 -35.29 -9.97 6.35
N TYR A 21 -34.54 -8.97 6.82
CA TYR A 21 -33.47 -8.40 6.02
C TYR A 21 -32.71 -9.60 5.46
N PRO A 22 -32.48 -9.68 4.14
CA PRO A 22 -31.63 -10.71 3.60
C PRO A 22 -30.28 -10.51 4.28
N SER A 23 -30.01 -11.35 5.28
CA SER A 23 -28.68 -11.52 5.85
C SER A 23 -27.81 -11.85 4.65
N HIS A 24 -27.06 -10.86 4.19
CA HIS A 24 -25.97 -11.11 3.27
C HIS A 24 -25.04 -12.01 4.07
N ALA A 25 -25.17 -13.32 3.89
CA ALA A 25 -24.20 -14.27 4.36
C ALA A 25 -22.89 -13.80 3.75
N ALA A 26 -22.02 -13.21 4.57
CA ALA A 26 -20.72 -12.76 4.13
C ALA A 26 -20.04 -14.00 3.52
N ALA A 27 -19.86 -13.99 2.21
CA ALA A 27 -19.21 -15.08 1.52
C ALA A 27 -17.86 -15.29 2.19
N ALA A 28 -17.59 -16.53 2.62
CA ALA A 28 -16.32 -16.83 3.25
C ALA A 28 -15.18 -16.38 2.32
N PRO A 29 -14.20 -15.61 2.82
CA PRO A 29 -13.12 -15.14 1.98
C PRO A 29 -12.41 -16.34 1.35
N SER A 30 -12.11 -16.24 0.05
CA SER A 30 -11.39 -17.28 -0.67
C SER A 30 -10.02 -17.56 -0.01
N ARG A 31 -9.45 -18.74 -0.24
CA ARG A 31 -8.13 -19.11 0.33
C ARG A 31 -7.02 -18.11 -0.05
N SER A 32 -7.06 -17.53 -1.25
CA SER A 32 -6.12 -16.48 -1.65
C SER A 32 -6.37 -15.19 -0.86
N SER A 33 -7.64 -14.81 -0.66
CA SER A 33 -8.02 -13.66 0.17
C SER A 33 -7.54 -13.81 1.63
N SER A 34 -7.68 -14.99 2.23
CA SER A 34 -7.23 -15.23 3.62
C SER A 34 -5.70 -15.20 3.77
N ILE A 35 -4.97 -15.70 2.77
CA ILE A 35 -3.50 -15.62 2.75
C ILE A 35 -3.04 -14.15 2.65
N VAL A 36 -3.63 -13.35 1.76
CA VAL A 36 -3.30 -11.91 1.63
C VAL A 36 -3.64 -11.16 2.92
N LEU A 37 -4.82 -11.41 3.50
CA LEU A 37 -5.24 -10.74 4.74
C LEU A 37 -4.27 -11.03 5.90
N SER A 38 -3.88 -12.29 6.06
CA SER A 38 -2.93 -12.68 7.11
C SER A 38 -1.52 -12.13 6.86
N ALA A 39 -1.04 -12.19 5.61
CA ALA A 39 0.26 -11.66 5.23
C ALA A 39 0.38 -10.14 5.48
N CYS A 40 -0.68 -9.39 5.19
CA CYS A 40 -0.74 -7.93 5.38
C CYS A 40 -1.03 -7.48 6.81
N ALA A 41 -1.45 -8.36 7.72
CA ALA A 41 -1.97 -7.99 9.04
C ALA A 41 -0.98 -7.18 9.90
N ARG A 42 0.32 -7.44 9.73
CA ARG A 42 1.41 -6.76 10.45
C ARG A 42 2.16 -5.71 9.62
N ALA A 43 1.74 -5.48 8.37
CA ALA A 43 2.32 -4.41 7.57
C ALA A 43 1.97 -3.05 8.19
N ARG A 44 2.80 -2.03 7.96
CA ARG A 44 2.54 -0.68 8.50
C ARG A 44 1.26 -0.07 7.94
N TYR A 45 0.91 -0.41 6.68
CA TYR A 45 -0.31 0.04 6.02
C TYR A 45 -1.12 -1.17 5.52
N PRO A 46 -1.84 -1.88 6.41
CA PRO A 46 -2.53 -3.15 6.07
C PRO A 46 -3.56 -2.99 4.94
N SER A 47 -4.37 -1.93 4.97
CA SER A 47 -5.40 -1.70 3.96
C SER A 47 -4.79 -1.45 2.56
N LEU A 48 -3.69 -0.71 2.50
CA LEU A 48 -2.97 -0.46 1.24
C LEU A 48 -2.22 -1.71 0.76
N CYS A 49 -1.70 -2.50 1.70
CA CYS A 49 -1.10 -3.80 1.43
C CYS A 49 -2.12 -4.72 0.76
N VAL A 50 -3.32 -4.91 1.33
CA VAL A 50 -4.36 -5.75 0.75
C VAL A 50 -4.77 -5.26 -0.65
N ARG A 51 -4.89 -3.95 -0.84
CA ARG A 51 -5.20 -3.35 -2.15
C ARG A 51 -4.17 -3.66 -3.24
N THR A 52 -2.91 -3.86 -2.86
CA THR A 52 -1.84 -4.26 -3.79
C THR A 52 -2.16 -5.60 -4.49
N PHE A 53 -2.92 -6.47 -3.84
CA PHE A 53 -3.16 -7.84 -4.31
C PHE A 53 -4.55 -8.10 -4.87
N ILE A 54 -5.34 -7.05 -5.18
CA ILE A 54 -6.70 -7.22 -5.72
C ILE A 54 -6.69 -8.03 -7.03
N LEU A 55 -5.64 -7.87 -7.85
CA LEU A 55 -5.51 -8.50 -9.17
C LEU A 55 -4.45 -9.60 -9.22
N THR A 56 -3.83 -9.95 -8.09
CA THR A 56 -2.70 -10.90 -8.05
C THR A 56 -2.87 -11.90 -6.92
N THR A 57 -2.51 -13.15 -7.16
CA THR A 57 -2.53 -14.20 -6.13
C THR A 57 -1.10 -14.61 -5.79
N PRO A 58 -0.43 -13.95 -4.82
CA PRO A 58 0.92 -14.33 -4.43
C PRO A 58 0.93 -15.73 -3.83
N SER A 59 1.92 -16.54 -4.22
CA SER A 59 2.01 -17.95 -3.82
C SER A 59 3.17 -18.24 -2.86
N SER A 60 4.05 -17.27 -2.65
CA SER A 60 5.27 -17.39 -1.85
C SER A 60 5.70 -16.04 -1.26
N ASP A 61 6.57 -16.07 -0.24
CA ASP A 61 7.15 -14.86 0.37
C ASP A 61 7.84 -13.96 -0.67
N VAL A 62 8.48 -14.55 -1.69
CA VAL A 62 9.13 -13.77 -2.75
C VAL A 62 8.12 -13.11 -3.68
N ASP A 63 6.95 -13.72 -3.91
CA ASP A 63 5.89 -13.10 -4.71
C ASP A 63 5.30 -11.89 -3.98
N PHE A 64 5.11 -11.99 -2.66
CA PHE A 64 4.68 -10.86 -1.83
C PHE A 64 5.67 -9.70 -1.90
N ALA A 65 6.97 -9.97 -1.74
CA ALA A 65 8.01 -8.96 -1.83
C ALA A 65 8.09 -8.32 -3.22
N ARG A 66 7.98 -9.12 -4.28
CA ARG A 66 8.00 -8.63 -5.68
C ARG A 66 6.79 -7.75 -5.99
N ALA A 67 5.58 -8.19 -5.65
CA ALA A 67 4.36 -7.46 -5.95
C ALA A 67 4.32 -6.11 -5.21
N THR A 68 4.65 -6.09 -3.91
CA THR A 68 4.71 -4.84 -3.15
C THR A 68 5.80 -3.89 -3.62
N THR A 69 6.98 -4.41 -3.97
CA THR A 69 8.05 -3.61 -4.59
C THR A 69 7.60 -3.02 -5.93
N ALA A 70 6.92 -3.81 -6.77
CA ALA A 70 6.41 -3.35 -8.06
C ALA A 70 5.36 -2.25 -7.91
N SER A 71 4.46 -2.36 -6.93
CA SER A 71 3.49 -1.30 -6.61
C SER A 71 4.17 -0.03 -6.11
N ALA A 72 5.16 -0.13 -5.22
CA ALA A 72 5.95 1.01 -4.76
C ALA A 72 6.67 1.71 -5.92
N LEU A 73 7.37 0.94 -6.77
CA LEU A 73 8.07 1.44 -7.94
C LEU A 73 7.12 2.12 -8.94
N SER A 74 5.95 1.52 -9.20
CA SER A 74 4.92 2.09 -10.06
C SER A 74 4.41 3.41 -9.52
N SER A 75 4.11 3.49 -8.22
CA SER A 75 3.67 4.73 -7.58
C SER A 75 4.74 5.82 -7.62
N ALA A 76 6.01 5.48 -7.36
CA ALA A 76 7.12 6.44 -7.44
C ALA A 76 7.30 6.98 -8.87
N ARG A 77 7.21 6.10 -9.89
CA ARG A 77 7.24 6.49 -11.30
C ARG A 77 6.08 7.42 -11.67
N HIS A 78 4.88 7.14 -11.19
CA HIS A 78 3.72 8.01 -11.42
C HIS A 78 3.87 9.37 -10.73
N SER A 79 4.45 9.43 -9.54
CA SER A 79 4.78 10.69 -8.87
C SER A 79 5.82 11.50 -9.67
N ALA A 80 6.89 10.85 -10.15
CA ALA A 80 7.89 11.51 -11.00
C ALA A 80 7.32 11.94 -12.37
N ALA A 81 6.38 11.17 -12.93
CA ALA A 81 5.72 11.51 -14.18
C ALA A 81 4.79 12.71 -14.03
N PHE A 82 4.13 12.88 -12.88
CA PHE A 82 3.33 14.07 -12.59
C PHE A 82 4.17 15.35 -12.70
N LEU A 83 5.44 15.29 -12.29
CA LEU A 83 6.38 16.40 -12.42
C LEU A 83 6.74 16.80 -13.86
N ARG A 84 6.28 16.02 -14.85
CA ARG A 84 6.45 16.30 -16.28
C ARG A 84 5.15 16.72 -16.96
N GLN A 85 4.03 16.72 -16.23
CA GLN A 85 2.70 16.99 -16.76
C GLN A 85 2.28 18.43 -16.46
N GLY A 86 2.11 19.23 -17.50
CA GLY A 86 1.53 20.57 -17.41
C GLY A 86 2.46 21.65 -16.82
N PRO A 87 1.95 22.88 -16.67
CA PRO A 87 2.69 23.99 -16.08
C PRO A 87 2.75 23.82 -14.57
N LEU A 88 3.84 23.22 -14.08
CA LEU A 88 4.14 23.17 -12.65
C LEU A 88 4.79 24.48 -12.19
N PRO A 89 4.68 24.82 -10.90
CA PRO A 89 5.43 25.92 -10.34
C PRO A 89 6.92 25.77 -10.65
N ALA A 90 7.56 26.83 -11.14
CA ALA A 90 9.01 26.86 -11.37
C ALA A 90 9.79 27.06 -10.05
N SER A 91 9.33 26.47 -8.95
CA SER A 91 9.94 26.62 -7.62
C SER A 91 11.06 25.59 -7.40
N ALA A 92 12.00 25.93 -6.51
CA ALA A 92 13.10 25.03 -6.14
C ALA A 92 12.58 23.72 -5.56
N ALA A 93 11.58 23.79 -4.69
CA ALA A 93 10.92 22.63 -4.09
C ALA A 93 10.47 21.57 -5.11
N PHE A 94 9.85 21.98 -6.23
CA PHE A 94 9.42 21.04 -7.27
C PHE A 94 10.60 20.41 -8.02
N ARG A 95 11.68 21.17 -8.27
CA ARG A 95 12.89 20.64 -8.91
C ARG A 95 13.65 19.68 -7.99
N ASP A 96 13.77 20.03 -6.72
CA ASP A 96 14.47 19.22 -5.73
C ASP A 96 13.69 17.93 -5.45
N CYS A 97 12.36 18.03 -5.29
CA CYS A 97 11.50 16.85 -5.23
C CYS A 97 11.62 15.99 -6.51
N ALA A 98 11.75 16.57 -7.71
CA ALA A 98 11.96 15.79 -8.93
C ALA A 98 13.23 14.94 -8.87
N GLY A 99 14.35 15.52 -8.41
CA GLY A 99 15.60 14.80 -8.21
C GLY A 99 15.46 13.66 -7.20
N LEU A 100 14.83 13.94 -6.06
CA LEU A 100 14.57 12.95 -5.01
C LEU A 100 13.69 11.79 -5.50
N LEU A 101 12.62 12.08 -6.25
CA LEU A 101 11.76 11.02 -6.78
C LEU A 101 12.44 10.17 -7.86
N LEU A 102 13.30 10.76 -8.69
CA LEU A 102 14.10 10.00 -9.65
C LEU A 102 15.08 9.06 -8.92
N HIS A 103 15.75 9.55 -7.87
CA HIS A 103 16.62 8.71 -7.05
C HIS A 103 15.82 7.58 -6.36
N SER A 104 14.65 7.89 -5.80
CA SER A 104 13.73 6.91 -5.21
C SER A 104 13.33 5.81 -6.20
N VAL A 105 13.02 6.18 -7.45
CA VAL A 105 12.73 5.23 -8.54
C VAL A 105 13.92 4.32 -8.81
N ASP A 106 15.13 4.87 -8.90
CA ASP A 106 16.35 4.08 -9.13
C ASP A 106 16.62 3.08 -8.01
N GLN A 107 16.42 3.48 -6.75
CA GLN A 107 16.57 2.61 -5.60
C GLN A 107 15.55 1.45 -5.64
N LEU A 108 14.27 1.74 -5.87
CA LEU A 108 13.22 0.72 -5.99
C LEU A 108 13.43 -0.22 -7.18
N ASP A 109 14.01 0.28 -8.27
CA ASP A 109 14.35 -0.54 -9.43
C ASP A 109 15.51 -1.51 -9.15
N ARG A 110 16.51 -1.09 -8.33
CA ARG A 110 17.55 -2.01 -7.80
C ARG A 110 16.95 -3.11 -6.94
N VAL A 111 16.00 -2.78 -6.05
CA VAL A 111 15.26 -3.77 -5.25
C VAL A 111 14.53 -4.77 -6.16
N SER A 112 13.83 -4.27 -7.19
CA SER A 112 13.10 -5.12 -8.13
C SER A 112 14.02 -6.11 -8.85
N ARG A 113 15.17 -5.64 -9.37
CA ARG A 113 16.20 -6.52 -9.97
C ARG A 113 16.74 -7.55 -8.98
N GLN A 114 16.97 -7.14 -7.73
CA GLN A 114 17.48 -8.02 -6.68
C GLN A 114 16.50 -9.14 -6.33
N LEU A 115 15.20 -8.86 -6.36
CA LEU A 115 14.15 -9.86 -6.16
C LEU A 115 13.92 -10.73 -7.41
N ALA A 116 14.21 -10.22 -8.61
CA ALA A 116 14.14 -10.98 -9.86
C ALA A 116 15.33 -11.95 -10.04
N GLY A 117 16.47 -11.66 -9.43
CA GLY A 117 17.69 -12.49 -9.52
C GLY A 117 17.54 -13.90 -8.96
N ASP A 118 18.59 -14.70 -9.15
CA ASP A 118 18.65 -16.09 -8.71
C ASP A 118 18.62 -16.26 -7.18
N LYS A 119 18.63 -17.51 -6.71
CA LYS A 119 18.57 -17.81 -5.27
C LYS A 119 19.73 -17.19 -4.48
N ALA A 120 20.93 -17.09 -5.06
CA ALA A 120 22.11 -16.54 -4.39
C ALA A 120 22.02 -15.01 -4.29
N ALA A 121 21.59 -14.35 -5.35
CA ALA A 121 21.27 -12.93 -5.33
C ALA A 121 20.23 -12.65 -4.24
N GLN A 122 19.13 -13.40 -4.22
CA GLN A 122 18.09 -13.28 -3.20
C GLN A 122 18.51 -13.69 -1.77
N ARG A 123 19.74 -14.18 -1.53
CA ARG A 123 20.26 -14.31 -0.15
C ARG A 123 20.84 -12.98 0.37
N ARG A 124 21.15 -12.02 -0.53
CA ARG A 124 21.62 -10.67 -0.19
C ARG A 124 20.44 -9.70 -0.04
N LEU A 125 19.46 -10.04 0.81
CA LEU A 125 18.29 -9.18 1.02
C LEU A 125 18.60 -7.92 1.83
N GLY A 126 19.76 -7.86 2.51
CA GLY A 126 20.23 -6.66 3.19
C GLY A 126 20.35 -5.45 2.25
N ASP A 127 20.91 -5.65 1.05
CA ASP A 127 21.03 -4.57 0.06
C ASP A 127 19.65 -4.08 -0.39
N ALA A 128 18.70 -4.99 -0.59
CA ALA A 128 17.31 -4.65 -0.90
C ALA A 128 16.63 -3.84 0.22
N GLN A 129 16.88 -4.19 1.49
CA GLN A 129 16.37 -3.43 2.65
C GLN A 129 16.98 -2.02 2.70
N THR A 130 18.27 -1.88 2.40
CA THR A 130 18.93 -0.58 2.35
C THR A 130 18.36 0.29 1.22
N TRP A 131 18.22 -0.25 0.01
CA TRP A 131 17.71 0.53 -1.11
C TRP A 131 16.25 0.95 -0.93
N VAL A 132 15.36 0.07 -0.45
CA VAL A 132 13.97 0.48 -0.18
C VAL A 132 13.89 1.53 0.93
N SER A 133 14.76 1.46 1.95
CA SER A 133 14.82 2.49 3.00
C SER A 133 15.33 3.83 2.45
N ALA A 134 16.34 3.81 1.57
CA ALA A 134 16.80 5.02 0.88
C ALA A 134 15.68 5.64 0.02
N ALA A 135 14.93 4.82 -0.71
CA ALA A 135 13.79 5.29 -1.49
C ALA A 135 12.73 5.99 -0.63
N MET A 136 12.48 5.48 0.59
CA MET A 136 11.57 6.09 1.56
C MET A 136 12.14 7.41 2.11
N THR A 137 13.44 7.49 2.38
CA THR A 137 14.10 8.75 2.78
C THR A 137 13.96 9.81 1.70
N ASP A 138 14.19 9.47 0.43
CA ASP A 138 14.04 10.42 -0.67
C ASP A 138 12.60 10.95 -0.79
N GLN A 139 11.61 10.06 -0.63
CA GLN A 139 10.20 10.41 -0.66
C GLN A 139 9.83 11.33 0.51
N ASP A 140 10.34 11.05 1.71
CA ASP A 140 10.12 11.89 2.89
C ASP A 140 10.76 13.28 2.71
N MET A 141 11.99 13.35 2.20
CA MET A 141 12.65 14.61 1.86
C MET A 141 11.86 15.41 0.83
N CYS A 142 11.31 14.78 -0.21
CA CYS A 142 10.46 15.51 -1.17
C CYS A 142 9.23 16.12 -0.48
N LEU A 143 8.59 15.40 0.46
CA LEU A 143 7.46 15.94 1.22
C LEU A 143 7.86 17.14 2.06
N GLN A 144 9.06 17.13 2.64
CA GLN A 144 9.61 18.26 3.40
C GLN A 144 9.84 19.48 2.48
N GLU A 145 10.46 19.29 1.30
CA GLU A 145 10.67 20.36 0.33
C GLU A 145 9.35 21.01 -0.12
N LEU A 146 8.33 20.20 -0.41
CA LEU A 146 7.00 20.69 -0.81
C LEU A 146 6.26 21.37 0.32
N GLY A 147 6.45 20.92 1.57
CA GLY A 147 5.82 21.49 2.76
C GLY A 147 6.43 22.81 3.21
N ALA A 148 7.68 23.07 2.85
CA ALA A 148 8.38 24.34 3.11
C ALA A 148 8.02 25.45 2.10
N GLU A 149 7.30 25.12 1.01
CA GLU A 149 6.88 26.12 0.03
C GLU A 149 5.76 27.02 0.57
N GLU A 150 6.04 28.32 0.68
CA GLU A 150 5.01 29.32 0.97
C GLU A 150 3.98 29.38 -0.17
N GLY A 151 2.70 29.21 0.15
CA GLY A 151 1.61 29.26 -0.84
C GLY A 151 1.38 27.96 -1.60
N ALA A 152 1.69 26.80 -0.99
CA ALA A 152 1.47 25.46 -1.53
C ALA A 152 0.14 25.32 -2.30
N GLY A 153 0.26 25.37 -3.63
CA GLY A 153 -0.86 25.30 -4.56
C GLY A 153 -1.48 23.90 -4.65
N SER A 154 -2.51 23.76 -5.49
CA SER A 154 -3.15 22.46 -5.77
C SER A 154 -2.13 21.41 -6.25
N ALA A 155 -1.16 21.80 -7.06
CA ALA A 155 -0.09 20.93 -7.55
C ALA A 155 0.79 20.36 -6.42
N SER A 156 1.14 21.18 -5.41
CA SER A 156 1.97 20.74 -4.27
C SER A 156 1.20 19.71 -3.42
N LYS A 157 -0.09 19.96 -3.17
CA LYS A 157 -0.97 19.02 -2.44
C LYS A 157 -1.16 17.71 -3.18
N GLU A 158 -1.39 17.77 -4.49
CA GLU A 158 -1.55 16.57 -5.31
C GLU A 158 -0.26 15.74 -5.35
N LEU A 159 0.89 16.39 -5.58
CA LEU A 159 2.17 15.69 -5.57
C LEU A 159 2.46 15.09 -4.19
N SER A 160 2.23 15.84 -3.11
CA SER A 160 2.42 15.34 -1.74
C SER A 160 1.58 14.10 -1.46
N ALA A 161 0.32 14.05 -1.93
CA ALA A 161 -0.54 12.88 -1.77
C ALA A 161 0.00 11.66 -2.55
N ARG A 162 0.51 11.88 -3.77
CA ARG A 162 1.13 10.84 -4.61
C ARG A 162 2.42 10.30 -3.97
N VAL A 163 3.28 11.18 -3.47
CA VAL A 163 4.54 10.81 -2.80
C VAL A 163 4.26 10.09 -1.47
N THR A 164 3.28 10.55 -0.70
CA THR A 164 2.84 9.85 0.52
C THR A 164 2.39 8.42 0.19
N THR A 165 1.61 8.23 -0.88
CA THR A 165 1.19 6.89 -1.31
C THR A 165 2.37 6.01 -1.70
N ALA A 166 3.35 6.57 -2.43
CA ALA A 166 4.58 5.85 -2.79
C ALA A 166 5.38 5.42 -1.56
N TRP A 167 5.49 6.29 -0.55
CA TRP A 167 6.14 5.99 0.73
C TRP A 167 5.45 4.88 1.51
N GLN A 168 4.12 4.91 1.58
CA GLN A 168 3.35 3.87 2.25
C GLN A 168 3.50 2.51 1.56
N LEU A 169 3.51 2.50 0.21
CA LEU A 169 3.77 1.28 -0.56
C LEU A 169 5.19 0.77 -0.36
N ALA A 170 6.20 1.65 -0.36
CA ALA A 170 7.59 1.29 -0.10
C ALA A 170 7.77 0.72 1.32
N SER A 171 7.08 1.28 2.33
CA SER A 171 7.05 0.75 3.69
C SER A 171 6.49 -0.68 3.75
N ASN A 172 5.40 -0.95 3.03
CA ASN A 172 4.86 -2.31 2.91
C ASN A 172 5.83 -3.25 2.15
N ALA A 173 6.53 -2.76 1.14
CA ALA A 173 7.56 -3.54 0.44
C ALA A 173 8.73 -3.93 1.36
N LEU A 174 9.24 -2.98 2.16
CA LEU A 174 10.27 -3.23 3.17
C LEU A 174 9.84 -4.31 4.18
N TYR A 175 8.57 -4.29 4.61
CA TYR A 175 8.01 -5.32 5.47
C TYR A 175 8.14 -6.72 4.84
N PHE A 176 7.70 -6.91 3.60
CA PHE A 176 7.80 -8.24 2.96
C PHE A 176 9.22 -8.67 2.62
N ILE A 177 10.10 -7.74 2.26
CA ILE A 177 11.53 -8.02 2.07
C ILE A 177 12.16 -8.52 3.37
N THR A 178 11.79 -7.91 4.50
CA THR A 178 12.26 -8.32 5.83
C THR A 178 11.73 -9.70 6.20
N GLN A 179 10.44 -9.96 5.99
CA GLN A 179 9.86 -11.28 6.23
C GLN A 179 10.53 -12.39 5.38
N LEU A 180 10.83 -12.09 4.11
CA LEU A 180 11.55 -12.99 3.21
C LEU A 180 12.99 -13.25 3.68
N SER A 181 13.66 -12.23 4.24
CA SER A 181 14.99 -12.36 4.82
C SER A 181 14.97 -13.30 6.04
N ASP A 182 14.01 -13.10 6.93
CA ASP A 182 13.84 -13.89 8.15
C ASP A 182 13.45 -15.35 7.88
N SER A 183 12.59 -15.61 6.89
CA SER A 183 12.22 -16.98 6.52
C SER A 183 13.41 -17.76 5.96
N ARG A 184 14.29 -17.10 5.20
CA ARG A 184 15.52 -17.69 4.68
C ARG A 184 16.60 -17.88 5.73
N GLY A 185 16.72 -16.96 6.70
CA GLY A 185 17.64 -17.10 7.83
C GLY A 185 17.32 -18.33 8.67
N ARG A 186 16.03 -18.55 8.97
CA ARG A 186 15.56 -19.75 9.69
C ARG A 186 15.84 -21.05 8.95
N GLY A 187 15.60 -21.09 7.63
CA GLY A 187 15.88 -22.27 6.81
C GLY A 187 17.37 -22.60 6.64
N ARG A 188 18.29 -21.71 7.03
CA ARG A 188 19.74 -21.95 6.96
C ARG A 188 20.33 -22.51 8.26
N ASN A 189 19.59 -22.40 9.37
CA ASN A 189 20.00 -22.84 10.71
C ASN A 189 19.37 -24.19 11.11
N ASN A 190 18.70 -24.86 10.17
CA ASN A 190 18.05 -26.16 10.32
C ASN A 190 18.53 -27.10 9.21
#